data_AF-A0A1A8RBD1-F1
#
_entry.id   AF-A0A1A8RBD1-F1
#
_cell.length_a   1.000
_cell.length_b   1.000
_cell.length_c   1.000
_cell.angle_alpha   90.00
_cell.angle_beta   90.00
_cell.angle_gamma   90.00
#
_symmetry.space_group_name_H-M   'P 1'
#
loop_
_entity.id
_entity.type
_entity.pdbx_description
1 polymer ?
#
loop_
_entity_poly.entity_id
_entity_poly.type
_entity_poly.pdbx_seq_one_letter_code
_entity_poly.pdbx_strand_id
1 'polypeptide(L)'
;GLDALVHDLSFPALRKNKSIDNFLNRYEESIKKIRDLRMKAEDYEVVKVIGRGAFGEVQLVRHKATRKVYAMKLLSKFEMIKRSDSAFFWEERDIMAFANSSW
;
A
#
# COMPACT_ATOMS: atom_id res chain seq x y z
N GLY A 1 8.24 3.47 6.65
CA GLY A 1 8.86 3.89 7.92
C GLY A 1 8.20 3.18 9.08
N LEU A 2 7.50 3.91 9.95
CA LEU A 2 6.95 3.35 11.20
C LEU A 2 5.88 2.27 11.00
N ASP A 3 4.97 2.45 10.04
CA ASP A 3 3.91 1.49 9.74
C ASP A 3 4.46 0.13 9.27
N ALA A 4 5.47 0.17 8.38
CA ALA A 4 6.18 -1.02 7.91
C ALA A 4 6.94 -1.69 9.06
N LEU A 5 7.60 -0.91 9.92
CA LEU A 5 8.31 -1.44 11.09
C LEU A 5 7.36 -2.18 12.06
N VAL A 6 6.18 -1.61 12.34
CA VAL A 6 5.17 -2.29 13.17
C VAL A 6 4.66 -3.55 12.47
N HIS A 7 4.39 -3.50 11.16
CA HIS A 7 3.97 -4.66 10.38
C HIS A 7 5.00 -5.80 10.45
N ASP A 8 6.27 -5.52 10.19
CA ASP A 8 7.33 -6.53 10.09
C ASP A 8 7.76 -7.09 11.45
N LEU A 9 7.47 -6.38 12.55
CA LEU A 9 7.78 -6.82 13.92
C LEU A 9 6.63 -7.56 14.61
N SER A 10 5.40 -7.49 14.10
CA SER A 10 4.18 -8.00 14.76
C SER A 10 4.02 -9.53 14.71
N PHE A 11 5.11 -10.28 14.65
CA PHE A 11 5.11 -11.75 14.64
C PHE A 11 5.38 -12.32 16.04
N PRO A 12 4.67 -13.38 16.48
CA PRO A 12 4.86 -13.98 17.81
C PRO A 12 6.31 -14.42 18.09
N ALA A 13 7.03 -14.87 17.07
CA ALA A 13 8.44 -15.24 17.20
C ALA A 13 9.34 -14.05 17.56
N LEU A 14 9.04 -12.86 17.03
CA LEU A 14 9.81 -11.63 17.24
C LEU A 14 9.44 -10.92 18.54
N ARG A 15 8.17 -11.00 18.97
CA ARG A 15 7.70 -10.46 20.26
C ARG A 15 8.35 -11.10 21.49
N LYS A 16 9.07 -12.21 21.35
CA LYS A 16 9.91 -12.78 22.42
C LYS A 16 11.03 -11.82 22.86
N ASN A 17 11.48 -10.93 21.97
CA ASN A 17 12.44 -9.89 22.32
C ASN A 17 11.74 -8.74 23.04
N LYS A 18 12.14 -8.49 24.30
CA LYS A 18 11.54 -7.43 25.15
C LYS A 18 11.57 -6.04 24.51
N SER A 19 12.61 -5.70 23.76
CA SER A 19 12.70 -4.40 23.09
C SER A 19 11.66 -4.28 21.97
N ILE A 20 11.40 -5.37 21.24
CA ILE A 20 10.38 -5.42 20.19
C ILE A 20 8.99 -5.35 20.81
N ASP A 21 8.73 -6.13 21.87
CA ASP A 21 7.43 -6.14 22.54
C ASP A 21 7.09 -4.77 23.14
N ASN A 22 8.03 -4.15 23.88
CA ASN A 22 7.86 -2.81 24.44
C ASN A 22 7.61 -1.75 23.35
N PHE A 23 8.30 -1.86 22.21
CA PHE A 23 8.07 -0.98 21.06
C PHE A 23 6.66 -1.14 20.51
N LEU A 24 6.21 -2.37 20.25
CA LEU A 24 4.88 -2.64 19.71
C LEU A 24 3.79 -2.17 20.67
N ASN A 25 3.89 -2.50 21.96
CA ASN A 25 2.95 -2.05 22.99
C ASN A 25 2.82 -0.52 23.05
N ARG A 26 3.89 0.22 22.74
CA ARG A 26 3.88 1.69 22.71
C ARG A 26 3.21 2.27 21.47
N TYR A 27 3.36 1.64 20.30
CA TYR A 27 2.99 2.25 19.01
C TYR A 27 1.84 1.58 18.26
N GLU A 28 1.42 0.37 18.65
CA GLU A 28 0.41 -0.42 17.93
C GLU A 28 -0.94 0.32 17.78
N GLU A 29 -1.50 0.84 18.88
CA GLU A 29 -2.76 1.61 18.84
C GLU A 29 -2.64 2.91 18.03
N SER A 30 -1.52 3.62 18.17
CA SER A 30 -1.29 4.85 17.41
C SER A 30 -1.19 4.57 15.91
N ILE A 31 -0.48 3.50 15.53
CA ILE A 31 -0.37 3.07 14.13
C ILE A 31 -1.72 2.61 13.59
N LYS A 32 -2.52 1.87 14.37
CA LYS A 32 -3.88 1.49 13.99
C LYS A 32 -4.74 2.71 13.65
N LYS A 33 -4.76 3.72 14.54
CA LYS A 33 -5.47 4.99 14.28
C LYS A 33 -4.96 5.71 13.03
N ILE A 34 -3.65 5.72 12.80
CA ILE A 34 -3.06 6.31 11.59
C ILE A 34 -3.49 5.55 10.33
N ARG A 35 -3.54 4.21 10.37
CA ARG A 35 -4.03 3.37 9.25
C ARG A 35 -5.50 3.67 8.94
N ASP A 36 -6.32 3.83 9.97
CA ASP A 36 -7.75 4.11 9.79
C ASP A 36 -8.02 5.46 9.12
N LEU A 37 -7.19 6.47 9.43
CA LEU A 37 -7.28 7.83 8.88
C LEU A 37 -6.62 7.99 7.51
N ARG A 38 -5.70 7.09 7.13
CA ARG A 38 -5.06 7.11 5.82
C ARG A 38 -5.96 6.49 4.76
N MET A 39 -5.77 6.92 3.52
CA MET A 39 -6.44 6.33 2.37
C MET A 39 -6.10 4.84 2.25
N LYS A 40 -7.13 4.02 2.06
CA LYS A 40 -7.05 2.56 1.97
C LYS A 40 -7.92 2.03 0.83
N ALA A 41 -7.67 0.80 0.41
CA ALA A 41 -8.36 0.20 -0.72
C ALA A 41 -9.89 0.14 -0.49
N GLU A 42 -10.31 -0.03 0.76
CA GLU A 42 -11.71 -0.09 1.17
C GLU A 42 -12.45 1.23 1.00
N ASP A 43 -11.74 2.36 0.78
CA ASP A 43 -12.36 3.66 0.46
C ASP A 43 -12.88 3.71 -0.99
N TYR A 44 -12.60 2.67 -1.78
CA TYR A 44 -12.96 2.58 -3.18
C TYR A 44 -13.93 1.42 -3.43
N GLU A 45 -14.87 1.64 -4.34
CA GLU A 45 -15.76 0.65 -4.92
C GLU A 45 -15.16 0.18 -6.25
N VAL A 46 -14.89 -1.12 -6.38
CA VAL A 46 -14.37 -1.70 -7.62
C VAL A 46 -15.52 -1.89 -8.60
N VAL A 47 -15.44 -1.23 -9.76
CA VAL A 47 -16.46 -1.32 -10.82
C VAL A 47 -16.13 -2.49 -11.75
N LYS A 48 -14.89 -2.52 -12.26
CA LYS A 48 -14.44 -3.55 -13.21
C LYS A 48 -12.93 -3.63 -13.26
N VAL A 49 -12.37 -4.82 -13.47
CA VAL A 49 -10.96 -4.98 -13.88
C VAL A 49 -10.81 -4.61 -15.36
N ILE A 50 -9.93 -3.67 -15.66
CA ILE A 50 -9.71 -3.13 -17.01
C ILE A 50 -8.35 -3.50 -17.63
N GLY A 51 -7.43 -4.07 -16.85
CA GLY A 51 -6.15 -4.55 -17.36
C GLY A 51 -5.50 -5.53 -16.40
N ARG A 52 -4.65 -6.42 -16.91
CA ARG A 52 -3.84 -7.37 -16.13
C ARG A 52 -2.42 -7.38 -16.66
N GLY A 53 -1.44 -7.43 -15.76
CA GLY A 53 -0.01 -7.42 -16.10
C GLY A 53 0.78 -8.38 -15.23
N ALA A 54 2.11 -8.37 -15.38
CA ALA A 54 3.01 -9.31 -14.72
C ALA A 54 2.97 -9.25 -13.17
N PHE A 55 2.73 -8.07 -12.61
CA PHE A 55 2.81 -7.82 -11.16
C PHE A 55 1.44 -7.50 -10.51
N GLY A 56 0.34 -7.56 -11.26
CA GLY A 56 -0.99 -7.25 -10.74
C GLY A 56 -1.99 -6.83 -11.82
N GLU A 57 -2.92 -5.97 -11.46
CA GLU A 57 -4.04 -5.58 -12.33
C GLU A 57 -4.40 -4.10 -12.19
N VAL A 58 -5.13 -3.60 -13.18
CA VAL A 58 -5.70 -2.24 -13.20
C VAL A 58 -7.20 -2.35 -13.10
N GLN A 59 -7.78 -1.64 -12.14
CA GLN A 59 -9.21 -1.64 -11.84
C GLN A 59 -9.81 -0.26 -12.12
N LEU A 60 -10.95 -0.21 -12.80
CA LEU A 60 -11.83 0.95 -12.78
C LEU A 60 -12.51 1.00 -11.42
N VAL A 61 -12.27 2.07 -10.67
CA VAL A 61 -12.78 2.23 -9.31
C VAL A 61 -13.51 3.55 -9.14
N ARG A 62 -14.40 3.61 -8.16
CA ARG A 62 -15.08 4.82 -7.74
C ARG A 62 -14.76 5.09 -6.27
N HIS A 63 -14.23 6.27 -5.95
CA HIS A 63 -14.01 6.65 -4.56
C HIS A 63 -15.37 6.85 -3.87
N LYS A 64 -15.59 6.16 -2.74
CA LYS A 64 -16.91 6.08 -2.08
C LYS A 64 -17.41 7.45 -1.64
N ALA A 65 -16.55 8.26 -1.02
CA ALA A 65 -16.91 9.56 -0.48
C ALA A 65 -17.09 10.64 -1.54
N THR A 66 -16.16 10.74 -2.51
CA THR A 66 -16.20 11.83 -3.52
C THR A 66 -16.93 11.46 -4.80
N ARG A 67 -17.28 10.18 -4.98
CA ARG A 67 -17.91 9.60 -6.18
C ARG A 67 -17.11 9.75 -7.48
N LYS A 68 -15.89 10.30 -7.41
CA LYS A 68 -14.95 10.42 -8.53
C LYS A 68 -14.47 9.04 -8.98
N VAL A 69 -14.26 8.90 -10.29
CA VAL A 69 -13.87 7.64 -10.95
C VAL A 69 -12.40 7.70 -11.34
N TYR A 70 -11.68 6.59 -11.16
CA TYR A 70 -10.25 6.48 -11.41
C TYR A 70 -9.90 5.09 -11.99
N ALA A 71 -8.73 4.99 -12.62
CA ALA A 71 -8.06 3.73 -12.87
C ALA A 71 -7.02 3.50 -11.75
N MET A 72 -7.17 2.43 -10.98
CA MET A 72 -6.28 2.06 -9.88
C MET A 72 -5.42 0.87 -10.29
N LYS A 73 -4.09 1.07 -10.35
CA LYS A 73 -3.12 -0.01 -10.60
C LYS A 73 -2.69 -0.64 -9.28
N LEU A 74 -2.87 -1.95 -9.16
CA LEU A 74 -2.44 -2.74 -8.01
C LEU A 74 -1.14 -3.47 -8.37
N LEU A 75 -0.14 -3.35 -7.50
CA LEU A 75 1.14 -4.04 -7.62
C LEU A 75 1.36 -4.95 -6.41
N SER A 76 1.60 -6.24 -6.67
CA SER A 76 1.83 -7.24 -5.63
C SER A 76 3.24 -7.10 -5.06
N LYS A 77 3.34 -6.65 -3.79
CA LYS A 77 4.61 -6.59 -3.05
C LYS A 77 5.35 -7.93 -3.05
N PHE A 78 4.61 -9.03 -2.90
CA PHE A 78 5.18 -10.37 -2.87
C PHE A 78 5.84 -10.74 -4.20
N GLU A 79 5.14 -10.54 -5.33
CA GLU A 79 5.70 -10.86 -6.65
C GLU A 79 6.91 -9.98 -7.00
N MET A 80 6.87 -8.71 -6.60
CA MET A 80 7.99 -7.77 -6.80
C MET A 80 9.24 -8.21 -6.03
N ILE A 81 9.08 -8.62 -4.76
CA ILE A 81 10.20 -9.14 -3.95
C ILE A 81 10.71 -10.45 -4.54
N LYS A 82 9.80 -11.38 -4.89
CA LYS A 82 10.13 -12.71 -5.41
C LYS A 82 10.95 -12.66 -6.71
N ARG A 83 10.69 -11.67 -7.57
CA ARG A 83 11.40 -11.50 -8.86
C ARG A 83 12.60 -10.57 -8.77
N SER A 84 12.94 -10.07 -7.58
CA SER A 84 14.00 -9.09 -7.34
C SER A 84 13.84 -7.79 -8.13
N ASP A 85 12.62 -7.48 -8.56
CA ASP A 85 12.30 -6.31 -9.38
C ASP A 85 11.40 -5.39 -8.56
N SER A 86 12.03 -4.51 -7.77
CA SER A 86 11.34 -3.66 -6.79
C SER A 86 11.72 -2.19 -6.87
N ALA A 87 12.44 -1.75 -7.90
CA ALA A 87 12.82 -0.35 -8.05
C ALA A 87 11.96 0.40 -9.08
N PHE A 88 11.43 -0.28 -10.10
CA PHE A 88 10.76 0.34 -11.25
C PHE A 88 9.57 1.24 -10.89
N PHE A 89 8.88 0.94 -9.79
CA PHE A 89 7.68 1.68 -9.40
C PHE A 89 7.98 3.12 -8.93
N TRP A 90 9.23 3.41 -8.52
CA TRP A 90 9.62 4.75 -8.10
C TRP A 90 9.55 5.72 -9.28
N GLU A 91 10.17 5.36 -10.40
CA GLU A 91 10.14 6.15 -11.62
C GLU A 91 8.73 6.25 -12.20
N GLU A 92 8.00 5.12 -12.27
CA GLU A 92 6.61 5.12 -12.75
C GLU A 92 5.75 6.10 -11.94
N ARG A 93 5.84 6.06 -10.60
CA ARG A 93 5.11 6.97 -9.72
C ARG A 93 5.53 8.41 -9.95
N ASP A 94 6.83 8.69 -9.98
CA ASP A 94 7.35 10.06 -10.04
C ASP A 94 6.99 10.73 -11.36
N ILE A 95 7.02 9.99 -12.47
CA ILE A 95 6.53 10.46 -13.77
C ILE A 95 5.04 10.79 -13.68
N MET A 96 4.18 9.87 -13.24
CA MET A 96 2.74 10.13 -13.20
C MET A 96 2.32 11.22 -12.20
N ALA A 97 3.09 11.43 -11.14
CA ALA A 97 2.77 12.41 -10.10
C ALA A 97 3.27 13.83 -10.43
N PHE A 98 4.40 13.95 -11.14
CA PHE A 98 5.09 15.22 -11.33
C PHE A 98 5.25 15.64 -12.79
N ALA A 99 4.96 14.76 -13.76
CA ALA A 99 4.87 15.17 -15.15
C ALA A 99 3.68 16.12 -15.30
N ASN A 100 3.97 17.43 -15.38
CA ASN A 100 3.01 18.44 -15.81
C ASN A 100 2.85 18.39 -17.34
N SER A 101 2.60 17.20 -17.87
CA SER A 101 2.31 16.91 -19.27
C SER A 101 0.83 16.56 -19.39
N SER A 102 0.18 17.03 -20.45
CA SER A 102 -1.18 16.58 -20.80
C SER A 102 -1.21 15.20 -21.48
N TRP A 103 -0.05 14.55 -21.58
CA TRP A 103 0.20 13.30 -22.29
C TRP A 103 0.94 12.33 -21.38
#